data_AF-A0A947YEE9-F1
#
_entry.id   AF-A0A947YEE9-F1
#
_cell.length_a   1.000
_cell.length_b   1.000
_cell.length_c   1.000
_cell.angle_alpha   90.00
_cell.angle_beta   90.00
_cell.angle_gamma   90.00
#
_symmetry.space_group_name_H-M   'P 1'
#
loop_
_entity.id
_entity.type
_entity.pdbx_description
1 polymer ?
#
loop_
_entity_poly.entity_id
_entity_poly.type
_entity_poly.pdbx_seq_one_letter_code
_entity_poly.pdbx_strand_id
1 'polypeptide(L)' 'MKIYYITGNKRKIDRARVIAEKVSGENGWGMDKIFIPKGVNKTKAELSDEERIGVCNKGHWEQLMEFVCKNK' A
#
# COMPACT_ATOMS: atom_id res chain seq x y z
N MET A 1 -7.41 18.55 -9.85
CA MET A 1 -6.21 18.05 -10.56
C MET A 1 -5.99 16.59 -10.19
N LYS A 2 -5.98 15.65 -11.14
CA LYS A 2 -5.78 14.20 -10.85
C LYS A 2 -4.31 13.84 -11.13
N ILE A 3 -3.53 13.59 -10.08
CA ILE A 3 -2.16 13.12 -10.20
C ILE A 3 -2.21 11.60 -10.38
N TYR A 4 -1.80 11.10 -11.55
CA TYR A 4 -1.69 9.65 -11.81
C TYR A 4 -0.28 9.18 -11.43
N TYR A 5 -0.19 8.30 -10.43
CA TYR A 5 1.08 7.79 -9.94
C TYR A 5 1.50 6.55 -10.75
N ILE A 6 2.60 6.63 -11.51
CA ILE A 6 3.12 5.52 -12.32
C ILE A 6 4.08 4.71 -11.43
N THR A 7 3.56 3.70 -10.73
CA THR A 7 4.42 2.60 -10.28
C THR A 7 4.41 1.54 -11.37
N GLY A 8 5.54 0.89 -11.65
CA GLY A 8 5.66 -0.20 -12.63
C GLY A 8 4.80 -1.44 -12.38
N ASN A 9 3.87 -1.40 -11.44
CA ASN A 9 2.89 -2.45 -11.18
C ASN A 9 1.46 -1.89 -11.29
N LYS A 10 0.76 -2.26 -12.37
CA LYS A 10 -0.62 -1.83 -12.69
C LYS A 10 -1.60 -2.05 -11.52
N ARG A 11 -1.37 -3.10 -10.70
CA ARG A 11 -2.20 -3.45 -9.53
C ARG A 11 -2.04 -2.52 -8.32
N LYS A 12 -1.07 -1.60 -8.31
CA LYS A 12 -0.90 -0.61 -7.22
C LYS A 12 -1.85 0.58 -7.39
N ILE A 13 -2.16 0.98 -8.62
CA ILE A 13 -3.11 2.06 -8.89
C ILE A 13 -4.53 1.66 -8.47
N ASP A 14 -4.95 0.43 -8.77
CA ASP A 14 -6.28 -0.08 -8.39
C ASP A 14 -6.53 -0.11 -6.87
N ARG A 15 -5.45 -0.06 -6.07
CA ARG A 15 -5.49 -0.08 -4.60
C ARG A 15 -5.44 1.31 -3.96
N ALA A 16 -5.04 2.33 -4.73
CA ALA A 16 -5.11 3.72 -4.28
C ALA A 16 -6.55 4.22 -4.45
N ARG A 17 -7.18 4.71 -3.37
CA ARG A 17 -8.47 5.40 -3.52
C ARG A 17 -8.24 6.82 -3.98
N VAL A 18 -7.41 7.55 -3.23
CA VAL A 18 -7.17 8.98 -3.35
C VAL A 18 -5.79 9.32 -2.80
N ILE A 19 -5.15 10.37 -3.33
CA ILE A 19 -4.00 11.01 -2.70
C ILE A 19 -4.53 12.19 -1.87
N ALA A 20 -4.21 12.22 -0.58
CA ALA A 20 -4.66 13.27 0.34
C ALA A 20 -4.05 14.63 -0.04
N GLU A 21 -4.82 15.71 0.13
CA GLU A 21 -4.35 17.08 -0.13
C GLU A 21 -3.37 17.58 0.95
N LYS A 22 -3.40 16.94 2.13
CA LYS A 22 -2.52 17.25 3.26
C LYS A 22 -1.88 15.98 3.77
N VAL A 23 -0.68 16.14 4.33
CA VAL A 23 0.08 15.07 4.98
C VAL A 23 -0.61 14.73 6.31
N SER A 24 -0.80 13.44 6.60
CA SER A 24 -1.39 12.98 7.87
C SER A 24 -0.79 11.64 8.29
N GLY A 25 -0.61 11.46 9.61
CA GLY A 25 -0.01 10.27 10.22
C GLY A 25 1.53 10.31 10.30
N GLU A 26 2.08 9.51 11.22
CA GLU A 26 3.53 9.41 11.48
C GLU A 26 4.11 8.04 11.12
N ASN A 27 3.27 7.03 10.90
CA ASN A 27 3.70 5.66 10.63
C ASN A 27 4.15 5.46 9.18
N GLY A 28 4.83 4.34 8.91
CA GLY A 28 5.27 3.97 7.57
C GLY A 28 6.37 4.88 7.02
N TRP A 29 6.42 5.06 5.70
CA TRP A 29 7.50 5.81 5.05
C TRP A 29 7.07 6.55 3.79
N GLY A 30 7.74 7.67 3.52
CA GLY A 30 7.59 8.45 2.29
C GLY A 30 6.14 8.83 2.01
N MET A 31 5.56 8.18 1.00
CA MET A 31 4.21 8.48 0.52
C MET A 31 3.07 7.91 1.36
N ASP A 32 3.37 7.06 2.34
CA ASP A 32 2.33 6.52 3.23
C ASP A 32 1.54 7.65 3.93
N LYS A 33 2.16 8.82 4.11
CA LYS A 33 1.55 10.02 4.71
C LYS A 33 0.51 10.74 3.84
N ILE A 34 0.40 10.40 2.56
CA ILE A 34 -0.56 10.99 1.62
C ILE A 34 -1.37 9.94 0.86
N PHE A 35 -1.06 8.66 1.03
CA PHE A 35 -1.70 7.59 0.28
C PHE A 35 -2.89 7.03 1.05
N ILE A 36 -4.11 7.20 0.52
CA ILE A 36 -5.34 6.65 1.11
C ILE A 36 -5.70 5.34 0.37
N PRO A 37 -5.64 4.18 1.05
CA PRO A 37 -6.02 2.91 0.45
C PRO A 37 -7.52 2.80 0.16
N LYS A 38 -7.89 1.98 -0.82
CA LYS A 38 -9.30 1.66 -1.10
C LYS A 38 -9.93 0.92 0.08
N GLY A 39 -11.05 1.44 0.59
CA GLY A 39 -11.79 0.87 1.74
C GLY A 39 -11.54 1.57 3.07
N VAL A 40 -10.61 2.52 3.14
CA VAL A 40 -10.33 3.32 4.35
C VAL A 40 -10.31 4.82 4.00
N ASN A 41 -10.64 5.66 4.98
CA ASN A 41 -10.60 7.14 4.88
C ASN A 41 -9.36 7.75 5.55
N LYS A 42 -8.38 6.92 5.90
CA LYS A 42 -7.14 7.30 6.56
C LYS A 42 -5.96 7.08 5.63
N THR A 43 -4.91 7.89 5.75
CA THR A 43 -3.65 7.63 5.05
C THR A 43 -3.00 6.37 5.62
N LYS A 44 -2.10 5.74 4.86
CA LYS A 44 -1.35 4.57 5.37
C LYS A 44 -0.51 4.89 6.60
N ALA A 45 -0.08 6.15 6.77
CA ALA A 45 0.68 6.58 7.93
C ALA A 45 -0.17 6.78 9.19
N GLU A 46 -1.51 6.81 9.05
CA GLU A 46 -2.45 6.84 10.17
C GLU A 46 -2.92 5.44 10.59
N LEU A 47 -2.59 4.41 9.81
CA LEU A 47 -2.88 3.02 10.14
C LEU A 47 -1.81 2.46 11.09
N SER A 48 -2.21 1.54 11.98
CA SER A 48 -1.25 0.73 12.73
C SER A 48 -0.49 -0.20 11.78
N ASP A 49 0.63 -0.77 12.23
CA ASP A 49 1.38 -1.70 11.38
C ASP A 49 0.57 -2.95 11.02
N GLU A 50 -0.27 -3.46 11.93
CA GLU A 50 -1.17 -4.60 11.66
C GLU A 50 -2.16 -4.29 10.54
N GLU A 51 -2.82 -3.12 10.63
CA GLU A 51 -3.77 -2.65 9.62
C GLU A 51 -3.05 -2.41 8.27
N ARG A 52 -1.85 -1.82 8.32
CA ARG A 52 -1.05 -1.52 7.14
C ARG A 52 -0.55 -2.78 6.44
N ILE A 53 -0.22 -3.84 7.17
CA ILE A 53 0.11 -5.17 6.62
C ILE A 53 -1.10 -5.79 5.92
N GLY A 54 -2.30 -5.65 6.50
CA GLY A 54 -3.54 -6.15 5.89
C GLY A 54 -3.85 -5.49 4.53
N VAL A 55 -3.52 -4.22 4.39
CA VAL A 55 -3.73 -3.43 3.18
C VAL A 55 -2.57 -3.56 2.17
N CYS A 56 -1.36 -3.87 2.63
CA CYS A 56 -0.19 -4.05 1.78
C CYS A 56 -0.23 -5.33 0.95
N ASN A 57 0.41 -5.30 -0.22
CA ASN A 57 0.35 -6.39 -1.19
C ASN A 57 1.08 -7.65 -0.69
N LYS A 58 0.34 -8.71 -0.36
CA LYS A 58 0.89 -10.03 0.02
C LYS A 58 1.38 -10.86 -1.18
N GLY A 59 0.99 -10.51 -2.41
CA GLY A 59 1.24 -11.37 -3.57
C GLY A 59 2.70 -11.70 -3.88
N HIS A 60 3.66 -10.82 -3.56
CA HIS A 60 5.09 -11.15 -3.73
C HIS A 60 5.60 -12.08 -2.62
N TRP A 61 5.06 -11.96 -1.40
CA TRP A 61 5.39 -12.85 -0.28
C TRP A 61 4.82 -14.26 -0.49
N GLU A 62 3.62 -14.35 -1.06
CA GLU A 62 3.01 -15.61 -1.49
C GLU A 62 3.84 -16.31 -2.57
N GLN A 63 4.28 -15.57 -3.60
CA GLN A 63 5.18 -16.10 -4.64
C GLN A 63 6.52 -16.57 -4.07
N LEU A 64 7.08 -15.83 -3.11
CA LEU A 64 8.32 -16.24 -2.44
C LEU A 64 8.10 -17.51 -1.61
N MET A 65 7.00 -17.62 -0.87
CA MET A 65 6.65 -18.84 -0.14
C MET A 65 6.51 -20.04 -1.08
N GLU A 66 5.79 -19.89 -2.20
CA GLU A 66 5.69 -20.97 -3.19
C GLU A 66 7.05 -21.39 -3.74
N PHE A 67 7.92 -20.42 -4.04
CA PHE A 67 9.27 -20.71 -4.52
C PHE A 67 10.08 -21.51 -3.48
N VAL A 68 10.08 -21.08 -2.22
CA VAL A 68 10.82 -21.77 -1.15
C VAL A 68 10.25 -23.17 -0.90
N CYS A 69 8.93 -23.34 -0.90
CA CYS A 69 8.30 -24.64 -0.71
C CYS A 69 8.55 -25.61 -1.87
N LYS A 70 8.66 -25.12 -3.12
CA LYS A 70 8.94 -25.96 -4.29
C LYS A 70 10.40 -26.39 -4.41
N ASN A 71 11.33 -25.67 -3.79
CA ASN A 71 12.78 -25.91 -3.86
C ASN A 71 13.37 -26.37 -2.52
N LYS A 72 12.53 -26.93 -1.65
CA LYS A 72 12.92 -27.63 -0.42
C LYS A 72 12.99 -29.13 -0.68
#